data_AF-A0A7L1ZUX3-F1
#
_entry.id   AF-A0A7L1ZUX3-F1
#
_cell.length_a   1.000
_cell.length_b   1.000
_cell.length_c   1.000
_cell.angle_alpha   90.00
_cell.angle_beta   90.00
_cell.angle_gamma   90.00
#
_symmetry.space_group_name_H-M   'P 1'
#
loop_
_entity.id
_entity.type
_entity.pdbx_description
1 polymer ?
#
loop_
_entity_poly.entity_id
_entity_poly.type
_entity_poly.pdbx_seq_one_letter_code
_entity_poly.pdbx_strand_id
1 'polypeptide(L)'
;SVPPGWAHAGRVDPGHPVQLTFALRQRGTVHLARLVETVSDPQSPHYGQYLSLEQVRDLVQPSPTTLMTVLKWLQDHGVEECQSVTTLDFLECYLPACTAERLLPGAEFHRYVQGQRSLVRSPLPYSVPAELAEHLDFVGGMHRFPMERKAVSRAGARKDTQLPRASFHLGVTPAVLRQRYNMTGGDVGLLPNNSQACAQFLEQYFHQADLAEFMQLFGSGFAHRTQVDRVVGRQGHGKAGLEASLDVEYIMSTGANVSTWVFSNAGRHESQEPFLAWLLLLSNMSSLPWVHSVSYGDDEDSLSHAYMERVNTEFMKAAARGLTILFASGDDGAGCRRVHSGNHTFRPSFPASSPYVTTVGGTSFKNP
;
A
#
# COMPACT_ATOMS: atom_id res chain seq x y z
N SER A 1 -11.37 -9.74 -15.42
CA SER A 1 -12.73 -10.15 -15.00
C SER A 1 -13.12 -9.38 -13.76
N VAL A 2 -14.42 -9.20 -13.51
CA VAL A 2 -14.90 -8.52 -12.29
C VAL A 2 -14.70 -9.43 -11.08
N PRO A 3 -14.04 -8.99 -10.00
CA PRO A 3 -13.85 -9.82 -8.81
C PRO A 3 -15.16 -10.18 -8.10
N PRO A 4 -15.21 -11.29 -7.35
CA PRO A 4 -16.37 -11.64 -6.54
C PRO A 4 -16.76 -10.49 -5.58
N GLY A 5 -18.07 -10.23 -5.46
CA GLY A 5 -18.61 -9.18 -4.58
C GLY A 5 -18.85 -7.83 -5.27
N TRP A 6 -18.20 -7.56 -6.40
CA TRP A 6 -18.46 -6.39 -7.22
C TRP A 6 -19.56 -6.65 -8.25
N ALA A 7 -20.49 -5.70 -8.38
CA ALA A 7 -21.53 -5.69 -9.40
C ALA A 7 -21.26 -4.59 -10.43
N HIS A 8 -21.44 -4.91 -11.72
CA HIS A 8 -21.37 -3.92 -12.79
C HIS A 8 -22.62 -3.04 -12.78
N ALA A 9 -22.45 -1.73 -12.64
CA ALA A 9 -23.53 -0.76 -12.54
C ALA A 9 -23.84 -0.05 -13.87
N GLY A 10 -22.94 -0.15 -14.87
CA GLY A 10 -23.12 0.44 -16.19
C GLY A 10 -21.96 1.32 -16.63
N ARG A 11 -22.02 1.85 -17.85
CA ARG A 11 -21.04 2.79 -18.40
C ARG A 11 -21.17 4.14 -17.70
N VAL A 12 -20.05 4.83 -17.46
CA VAL A 12 -20.09 6.19 -16.88
C VAL A 12 -20.41 7.24 -17.93
N ASP A 13 -20.94 8.39 -17.50
CA ASP A 13 -21.15 9.52 -18.40
C ASP A 13 -19.83 9.96 -19.06
N PRO A 14 -19.85 10.37 -20.34
CA PRO A 14 -18.64 10.84 -21.05
C PRO A 14 -17.88 11.95 -20.31
N GLY A 15 -18.60 12.82 -19.59
CA GLY A 15 -18.04 13.92 -18.80
C GLY A 15 -17.60 13.52 -17.38
N HIS A 16 -17.79 12.26 -16.97
CA HIS A 16 -17.42 11.82 -15.63
C HIS A 16 -15.91 11.98 -15.41
N PRO A 17 -15.47 12.65 -14.34
CA PRO A 17 -14.04 12.83 -14.09
C PRO A 17 -13.39 11.51 -13.70
N VAL A 18 -12.30 11.17 -14.37
CA VAL A 18 -11.40 10.07 -14.01
C VAL A 18 -10.02 10.64 -13.72
N GLN A 19 -9.36 10.05 -12.73
CA GLN A 19 -7.95 10.28 -12.44
C GLN A 19 -7.15 9.07 -12.88
N LEU A 20 -6.15 9.30 -13.72
CA LEU A 20 -5.23 8.29 -14.22
C LEU A 20 -3.80 8.61 -13.79
N THR A 21 -3.02 7.57 -13.51
CA THR A 21 -1.61 7.69 -13.13
C THR A 21 -0.73 7.13 -14.24
N PHE A 22 0.00 7.99 -14.95
CA PHE A 22 0.94 7.58 -15.98
C PHE A 22 2.29 7.26 -15.35
N ALA A 23 2.69 6.00 -15.39
CA ALA A 23 3.99 5.52 -14.93
C ALA A 23 5.02 5.74 -16.05
N LEU A 24 5.85 6.77 -15.92
CA LEU A 24 6.84 7.14 -16.93
C LEU A 24 8.07 6.22 -16.85
N ARG A 25 8.70 5.94 -17.98
CA ARG A 25 9.91 5.11 -18.05
C ARG A 25 11.05 5.75 -17.25
N GLN A 26 11.48 5.05 -16.21
CA GLN A 26 12.62 5.43 -15.38
C GLN A 26 13.95 5.13 -16.10
N ARG A 27 15.01 5.83 -15.69
CA ARG A 27 16.40 5.52 -16.09
C ARG A 27 17.19 4.99 -14.89
N GLY A 28 18.40 4.48 -15.14
CA GLY A 28 19.34 4.15 -14.06
C GLY A 28 18.91 3.03 -13.11
N THR A 29 17.86 2.25 -13.43
CA THR A 29 17.30 1.21 -12.55
C THR A 29 18.30 0.11 -12.21
N VAL A 30 19.18 -0.27 -13.15
CA VAL A 30 20.29 -1.21 -12.90
C VAL A 30 21.30 -0.63 -11.90
N HIS A 31 21.58 0.67 -11.98
CA HIS A 31 22.48 1.31 -11.03
C HIS A 31 21.83 1.45 -9.64
N LEU A 32 20.53 1.77 -9.60
CA LEU A 32 19.74 1.76 -8.37
C LEU A 32 19.81 0.41 -7.67
N ALA A 33 19.59 -0.71 -8.38
CA ALA A 33 19.67 -2.05 -7.79
C ALA A 33 21.02 -2.32 -7.12
N ARG A 34 22.13 -1.98 -7.79
CA ARG A 34 23.48 -2.11 -7.23
C ARG A 34 23.71 -1.21 -6.02
N LEU A 35 23.18 0.01 -6.05
CA LEU A 35 23.25 0.92 -4.91
C LEU A 35 22.49 0.37 -3.72
N VAL A 36 21.29 -0.18 -3.93
CA VAL A 36 20.51 -0.83 -2.87
C VAL A 36 21.31 -1.94 -2.21
N GLU A 37 21.90 -2.86 -2.98
CA GLU A 37 22.78 -3.91 -2.44
C GLU A 37 23.94 -3.29 -1.62
N THR A 38 24.59 -2.27 -2.16
CA THR A 38 25.76 -1.62 -1.55
C THR A 38 25.43 -0.91 -0.24
N VAL A 39 24.27 -0.25 -0.12
CA VAL A 39 23.88 0.48 1.11
C VAL A 39 23.14 -0.37 2.13
N SER A 40 22.70 -1.59 1.75
CA SER A 40 21.96 -2.51 2.62
C SER A 40 22.78 -3.73 3.09
N ASP A 41 23.90 -4.04 2.45
CA ASP A 41 24.83 -5.07 2.91
C ASP A 41 25.63 -4.60 4.14
N PRO A 42 25.47 -5.20 5.33
CA PRO A 42 26.22 -4.82 6.53
C PRO A 42 27.74 -5.03 6.44
N GLN A 43 28.23 -5.77 5.43
CA GLN A 43 29.66 -5.94 5.16
C GLN A 43 30.23 -4.88 4.21
N SER A 44 29.36 -4.11 3.55
CA SER A 44 29.77 -3.04 2.66
C SER A 44 30.28 -1.83 3.45
N PRO A 45 31.37 -1.17 3.01
CA PRO A 45 31.83 0.09 3.62
C PRO A 45 30.82 1.24 3.44
N HIS A 46 29.83 1.06 2.58
CA HIS A 46 28.76 2.03 2.30
C HIS A 46 27.43 1.67 3.00
N TYR A 47 27.42 0.65 3.86
CA TYR A 47 26.24 0.31 4.66
C TYR A 47 25.71 1.54 5.41
N GLY A 48 24.40 1.78 5.31
CA GLY A 48 23.75 2.92 5.97
C GLY A 48 23.98 4.29 5.31
N GLN A 49 24.76 4.36 4.23
CA GLN A 49 24.97 5.60 3.45
C GLN A 49 23.82 5.79 2.45
N TYR A 50 22.62 5.98 2.98
CA TYR A 50 21.39 6.10 2.20
C TYR A 50 21.29 7.42 1.42
N LEU A 51 20.47 7.40 0.38
CA LEU A 51 20.26 8.51 -0.53
C LEU A 51 19.12 9.41 -0.04
N SER A 52 19.23 10.72 -0.33
CA SER A 52 18.10 11.64 -0.25
C SER A 52 17.10 11.38 -1.40
N LEU A 53 15.88 11.92 -1.27
CA LEU A 53 14.88 11.81 -2.34
C LEU A 53 15.35 12.48 -3.64
N GLU A 54 16.09 13.58 -3.54
CA GLU A 54 16.66 14.31 -4.67
C GLU A 54 17.76 13.49 -5.35
N GLN A 55 18.62 12.81 -4.60
CA GLN A 55 19.62 11.90 -5.16
C GLN A 55 18.97 10.71 -5.88
N VAL A 56 17.90 10.16 -5.31
CA VAL A 56 17.10 9.11 -5.98
C VAL A 56 16.46 9.66 -7.25
N ARG A 57 15.87 10.86 -7.23
CA ARG A 57 15.32 11.52 -8.42
C ARG A 57 16.39 11.67 -9.50
N ASP A 58 17.56 12.17 -9.17
CA ASP A 58 18.59 12.45 -10.16
C ASP A 58 19.03 11.18 -10.89
N LEU A 59 19.04 10.06 -10.16
CA LEU A 59 19.30 8.72 -10.68
C LEU A 59 18.18 8.19 -11.58
N VAL A 60 16.91 8.27 -11.14
CA VAL A 60 15.80 7.52 -11.74
C VAL A 60 14.86 8.32 -12.63
N GLN A 61 14.88 9.65 -12.54
CA GLN A 61 13.95 10.51 -13.30
C GLN A 61 13.99 10.19 -14.80
N PRO A 62 12.86 10.28 -15.51
CA PRO A 62 12.83 9.99 -16.93
C PRO A 62 13.79 10.87 -17.76
N SER A 63 14.07 10.46 -19.00
CA SER A 63 14.82 11.31 -19.92
C SER A 63 14.02 12.59 -20.26
N PRO A 64 14.68 13.72 -20.59
CA PRO A 64 13.98 14.90 -21.08
C PRO A 64 13.07 14.58 -22.27
N THR A 65 13.52 13.69 -23.17
CA THR A 65 12.70 13.18 -24.28
C THR A 65 11.43 12.49 -23.78
N THR A 66 11.52 11.59 -22.80
CA THR A 66 10.34 10.91 -22.22
C THR A 66 9.34 11.91 -21.65
N LEU A 67 9.82 12.87 -20.85
CA LEU A 67 8.97 13.90 -20.26
C LEU A 67 8.29 14.74 -21.34
N MET A 68 9.06 15.24 -22.32
CA MET A 68 8.52 16.06 -23.40
C MET A 68 7.52 15.30 -24.27
N THR A 69 7.82 14.06 -24.65
CA THR A 69 6.93 13.25 -25.50
C THR A 69 5.60 12.99 -24.80
N VAL A 70 5.63 12.58 -23.52
CA VAL A 70 4.39 12.27 -22.78
C VAL A 70 3.60 13.54 -22.46
N LEU A 71 4.26 14.62 -22.02
CA LEU A 71 3.57 15.89 -21.75
C LEU A 71 2.94 16.47 -23.01
N LYS A 72 3.65 16.44 -24.13
CA LYS A 72 3.11 16.88 -25.42
C LYS A 72 1.91 16.05 -25.83
N TRP A 73 2.01 14.72 -25.73
CA TRP A 73 0.90 13.83 -26.04
C TRP A 73 -0.35 14.10 -25.19
N LEU A 74 -0.17 14.34 -23.88
CA LEU A 74 -1.27 14.71 -22.98
C LEU A 74 -1.88 16.08 -23.38
N GLN A 75 -1.05 17.07 -23.65
CA GLN A 75 -1.48 18.41 -24.08
C GLN A 75 -2.24 18.39 -25.41
N ASP A 76 -1.76 17.61 -26.40
CA ASP A 76 -2.41 17.47 -27.71
C ASP A 76 -3.83 16.87 -27.59
N HIS A 77 -4.13 16.20 -26.47
CA HIS A 77 -5.46 15.67 -26.13
C HIS A 77 -6.26 16.57 -25.16
N GLY A 78 -5.77 17.77 -24.85
CA GLY A 78 -6.40 18.73 -23.95
C GLY A 78 -6.33 18.35 -22.46
N VAL A 79 -5.33 17.54 -22.07
CA VAL A 79 -5.09 17.17 -20.67
C VAL A 79 -4.07 18.13 -20.07
N GLU A 80 -4.55 19.08 -19.27
CA GLU A 80 -3.70 20.14 -18.68
C GLU A 80 -3.51 19.98 -17.17
N GLU A 81 -4.48 19.39 -16.46
CA GLU A 81 -4.44 19.19 -15.01
C GLU A 81 -3.67 17.92 -14.63
N CYS A 82 -2.35 17.97 -14.75
CA CYS A 82 -1.45 16.90 -14.31
C CYS A 82 -0.53 17.34 -13.18
N GLN A 83 -0.33 16.47 -12.20
CA GLN A 83 0.60 16.66 -11.08
C GLN A 83 1.70 15.59 -11.16
N SER A 84 2.94 15.98 -10.89
CA SER A 84 4.06 15.04 -10.79
C SER A 84 4.50 14.88 -9.35
N VAL A 85 5.21 13.78 -9.08
CA VAL A 85 5.91 13.55 -7.82
C VAL A 85 7.33 14.12 -7.89
N THR A 86 7.99 14.30 -6.75
CA THR A 86 9.37 14.79 -6.68
C THR A 86 10.32 14.01 -7.59
N THR A 87 10.18 12.69 -7.74
CA THR A 87 11.03 11.87 -8.63
C THR A 87 10.74 12.01 -10.12
N LEU A 88 9.72 12.79 -10.51
CA LEU A 88 9.32 13.09 -11.89
C LEU A 88 8.92 11.89 -12.76
N ASP A 89 8.78 10.70 -12.17
CA ASP A 89 8.53 9.44 -12.87
C ASP A 89 7.07 8.98 -12.83
N PHE A 90 6.20 9.78 -12.22
CA PHE A 90 4.75 9.61 -12.30
C PHE A 90 4.08 10.94 -12.66
N LEU A 91 2.99 10.85 -13.42
CA LEU A 91 2.06 11.94 -13.68
C LEU A 91 0.65 11.49 -13.32
N GLU A 92 0.02 12.19 -12.38
CA GLU A 92 -1.40 12.01 -12.04
C GLU A 92 -2.22 13.08 -12.74
N CYS A 93 -3.12 12.69 -13.64
CA CYS A 93 -3.92 13.62 -14.41
C CYS A 93 -5.41 13.40 -14.17
N TYR A 94 -6.17 14.50 -14.08
CA TYR A 94 -7.63 14.49 -14.02
C TYR A 94 -8.19 14.85 -15.39
N LEU A 95 -9.08 14.00 -15.91
CA LEU A 95 -9.66 14.19 -17.24
C LEU A 95 -11.06 13.56 -17.34
N PRO A 96 -11.93 14.05 -18.23
CA PRO A 96 -13.20 13.38 -18.52
C PRO A 96 -13.00 11.97 -19.08
N ALA A 97 -13.90 11.05 -18.74
CA ALA A 97 -13.87 9.67 -19.24
C ALA A 97 -13.76 9.61 -20.77
N CYS A 98 -14.48 10.47 -21.50
CA CYS A 98 -14.40 10.51 -22.97
C CYS A 98 -13.03 10.95 -23.50
N THR A 99 -12.32 11.82 -22.79
CA THR A 99 -10.94 12.20 -23.13
C THR A 99 -10.00 11.05 -22.85
N ALA A 100 -10.17 10.36 -21.72
CA ALA A 100 -9.38 9.19 -21.38
C ALA A 100 -9.56 8.05 -22.39
N GLU A 101 -10.79 7.78 -22.84
CA GLU A 101 -11.10 6.76 -23.85
C GLU A 101 -10.50 7.09 -25.24
N ARG A 102 -10.41 8.39 -25.61
CA ARG A 102 -9.70 8.82 -26.83
C ARG A 102 -8.18 8.70 -26.69
N LEU A 103 -7.66 9.09 -25.53
CA LEU A 103 -6.24 9.04 -25.20
C LEU A 103 -5.72 7.60 -25.17
N LEU A 104 -6.55 6.66 -24.71
CA LEU A 104 -6.22 5.26 -24.49
C LEU A 104 -7.18 4.34 -25.28
N PRO A 105 -7.01 4.23 -26.62
CA PRO A 105 -7.90 3.45 -27.46
C PRO A 105 -8.11 2.02 -26.94
N GLY A 106 -9.36 1.58 -26.92
CA GLY A 106 -9.78 0.28 -26.37
C GLY A 106 -10.34 0.35 -24.95
N ALA A 107 -9.99 1.38 -24.17
CA ALA A 107 -10.59 1.59 -22.86
C ALA A 107 -12.07 1.98 -22.96
N GLU A 108 -12.88 1.48 -22.04
CA GLU A 108 -14.28 1.91 -21.85
C GLU A 108 -14.60 1.95 -20.36
N PHE A 109 -14.89 3.12 -19.79
CA PHE A 109 -15.05 3.24 -18.34
C PHE A 109 -16.46 2.84 -17.88
N HIS A 110 -16.50 1.92 -16.93
CA HIS A 110 -17.72 1.49 -16.27
C HIS A 110 -17.63 1.65 -14.76
N ARG A 111 -18.80 1.85 -14.15
CA ARG A 111 -18.99 1.87 -12.71
C ARG A 111 -19.22 0.46 -12.19
N TYR A 112 -18.58 0.15 -11.09
CA TYR A 112 -18.75 -1.07 -10.32
C TYR A 112 -19.08 -0.70 -8.89
N VAL A 113 -19.99 -1.46 -8.26
CA VAL A 113 -20.46 -1.20 -6.90
C VAL A 113 -20.36 -2.44 -6.04
N GLN A 114 -20.04 -2.24 -4.76
CA GLN A 114 -20.01 -3.28 -3.75
C GLN A 114 -20.49 -2.69 -2.42
N GLY A 115 -21.73 -2.97 -2.02
CA GLY A 115 -22.33 -2.35 -0.84
C GLY A 115 -22.40 -0.81 -0.99
N GLN A 116 -21.67 -0.08 -0.14
CA GLN A 116 -21.56 1.39 -0.21
C GLN A 116 -20.37 1.87 -1.06
N ARG A 117 -19.54 0.94 -1.54
CA ARG A 117 -18.33 1.22 -2.33
C ARG A 117 -18.68 1.40 -3.79
N SER A 118 -17.93 2.27 -4.46
CA SER A 118 -18.08 2.55 -5.89
C SER A 118 -16.71 2.77 -6.53
N LEU A 119 -16.52 2.20 -7.72
CA LEU A 119 -15.27 2.19 -8.47
C LEU A 119 -15.55 2.43 -9.95
N VAL A 120 -14.64 3.09 -10.66
CA VAL A 120 -14.69 3.31 -12.11
C VAL A 120 -13.45 2.70 -12.74
N ARG A 121 -13.64 1.72 -13.63
CA ARG A 121 -12.58 0.95 -14.30
C ARG A 121 -12.98 0.58 -15.72
N SER A 122 -11.99 0.31 -16.57
CA SER A 122 -12.20 -0.33 -17.86
C SER A 122 -12.10 -1.86 -17.74
N PRO A 123 -13.14 -2.62 -18.14
CA PRO A 123 -13.06 -4.07 -18.27
C PRO A 123 -12.27 -4.49 -19.53
N LEU A 124 -12.08 -3.58 -20.47
CA LEU A 124 -11.39 -3.78 -21.73
C LEU A 124 -9.93 -3.32 -21.63
N PRO A 125 -8.99 -3.98 -22.32
CA PRO A 125 -7.61 -3.53 -22.40
C PRO A 125 -7.53 -2.18 -23.12
N TYR A 126 -6.47 -1.42 -22.83
CA TYR A 126 -6.15 -0.19 -23.55
C TYR A 126 -4.90 -0.35 -24.39
N SER A 127 -4.68 0.59 -25.29
CA SER A 127 -3.44 0.74 -26.06
C SER A 127 -2.94 2.17 -25.98
N VAL A 128 -1.66 2.35 -26.27
CA VAL A 128 -1.01 3.67 -26.42
C VAL A 128 -0.40 3.76 -27.82
N PRO A 129 -0.20 4.96 -28.37
CA PRO A 129 0.58 5.15 -29.59
C PRO A 129 1.95 4.46 -29.50
N ALA A 130 2.42 3.89 -30.61
CA ALA A 130 3.69 3.15 -30.66
C ALA A 130 4.89 3.99 -30.20
N GLU A 131 4.85 5.30 -30.47
CA GLU A 131 5.83 6.28 -30.01
C GLU A 131 5.93 6.41 -28.49
N LEU A 132 4.90 6.01 -27.72
CA LEU A 132 4.91 6.05 -26.26
C LEU A 132 5.38 4.74 -25.60
N ALA A 133 5.55 3.66 -26.37
CA ALA A 133 5.89 2.35 -25.82
C ALA A 133 7.22 2.36 -25.04
N GLU A 134 8.16 3.22 -25.43
CA GLU A 134 9.45 3.39 -24.74
C GLU A 134 9.41 4.41 -23.59
N HIS A 135 8.30 5.13 -23.45
CA HIS A 135 8.15 6.26 -22.52
C HIS A 135 7.21 5.98 -21.35
N LEU A 136 6.37 4.94 -21.46
CA LEU A 136 5.44 4.52 -20.42
C LEU A 136 5.69 3.06 -20.01
N ASP A 137 5.51 2.78 -18.73
CA ASP A 137 5.48 1.41 -18.19
C ASP A 137 4.03 0.91 -18.14
N PHE A 138 3.11 1.70 -17.58
CA PHE A 138 1.68 1.41 -17.54
C PHE A 138 0.86 2.68 -17.23
N VAL A 139 -0.47 2.55 -17.33
CA VAL A 139 -1.45 3.55 -16.85
C VAL A 139 -2.25 2.97 -15.69
N GLY A 140 -2.13 3.58 -14.51
CA GLY A 140 -2.86 3.23 -13.29
C GLY A 140 -4.28 3.81 -13.30
N GLY A 141 -5.19 3.14 -12.58
CA GLY A 141 -6.62 3.50 -12.55
C GLY A 141 -7.46 2.85 -13.66
N MET A 142 -6.86 1.96 -14.45
CA MET A 142 -7.51 1.32 -15.60
C MET A 142 -8.27 0.05 -15.22
N HIS A 143 -7.61 -0.92 -14.57
CA HIS A 143 -8.17 -2.29 -14.45
C HIS A 143 -8.27 -2.81 -13.02
N ARG A 144 -7.33 -2.45 -12.15
CA ARG A 144 -7.18 -3.11 -10.84
C ARG A 144 -8.27 -2.69 -9.87
N PHE A 145 -8.94 -3.68 -9.29
CA PHE A 145 -9.88 -3.51 -8.20
C PHE A 145 -9.13 -3.61 -6.87
N PRO A 146 -9.50 -2.85 -5.84
CA PRO A 146 -8.99 -3.09 -4.51
C PRO A 146 -9.41 -4.49 -4.05
N MET A 147 -8.45 -5.31 -3.61
CA MET A 147 -8.76 -6.64 -3.08
C MET A 147 -9.49 -6.52 -1.74
N GLU A 148 -10.61 -7.24 -1.61
CA GLU A 148 -11.21 -7.48 -0.30
C GLU A 148 -10.69 -8.80 0.26
N ARG A 149 -9.81 -8.72 1.25
CA ARG A 149 -9.64 -9.83 2.18
C ARG A 149 -10.72 -9.71 3.26
N LYS A 150 -11.40 -10.81 3.56
CA LYS A 150 -12.33 -10.83 4.70
C LYS A 150 -11.48 -10.52 5.94
N ALA A 151 -11.77 -9.42 6.62
CA ALA A 151 -11.23 -9.17 7.95
C ALA A 151 -11.37 -10.45 8.78
N VAL A 152 -10.31 -10.82 9.49
CA VAL A 152 -10.22 -12.05 10.30
C VAL A 152 -11.59 -12.33 10.90
N SER A 153 -12.25 -13.40 10.44
CA SER A 153 -13.57 -13.74 10.99
C SER A 153 -13.36 -13.98 12.47
N ARG A 154 -14.14 -13.30 13.34
CA ARG A 154 -14.18 -13.63 14.77
C ARG A 154 -14.28 -15.15 14.86
N ALA A 155 -13.24 -15.81 15.36
CA ALA A 155 -13.33 -17.23 15.69
C ALA A 155 -14.55 -17.35 16.59
N GLY A 156 -15.58 -18.05 16.12
CA GLY A 156 -16.91 -18.00 16.70
C GLY A 156 -16.82 -18.18 18.20
N ALA A 157 -17.29 -17.18 18.95
CA ALA A 157 -17.48 -17.33 20.39
C ALA A 157 -18.42 -18.52 20.56
N ARG A 158 -17.87 -19.70 20.92
CA ARG A 158 -18.69 -20.83 21.35
C ARG A 158 -19.41 -20.36 22.60
N LYS A 159 -20.68 -19.98 22.45
CA LYS A 159 -21.63 -19.92 23.55
C LYS A 159 -21.85 -21.35 24.03
N ASP A 160 -20.94 -21.84 24.84
CA ASP A 160 -21.21 -22.78 25.94
C ASP A 160 -19.91 -23.39 26.43
N THR A 161 -19.43 -22.88 27.56
CA THR A 161 -19.06 -23.69 28.72
C THR A 161 -18.73 -22.74 29.87
N GLN A 162 -19.42 -22.88 31.00
CA GLN A 162 -18.98 -22.28 32.27
C GLN A 162 -17.65 -22.93 32.64
N LEU A 163 -16.54 -22.31 32.23
CA LEU A 163 -15.20 -22.69 32.66
C LEU A 163 -14.91 -22.02 34.02
N PRO A 164 -14.23 -22.71 34.95
CA PRO A 164 -13.94 -22.17 36.28
C PRO A 164 -13.06 -20.91 36.16
N ARG A 165 -13.28 -19.94 37.07
CA ARG A 165 -12.49 -18.69 37.21
C ARG A 165 -11.04 -18.97 37.63
N ALA A 166 -10.24 -19.58 36.76
CA ALA A 166 -8.80 -19.40 36.76
C ALA A 166 -8.49 -18.17 35.90
N SER A 167 -7.40 -17.46 36.21
CA SER A 167 -6.88 -16.27 35.52
C SER A 167 -6.55 -16.54 34.05
N PHE A 168 -7.57 -16.70 33.22
CA PHE A 168 -7.49 -16.82 31.78
C PHE A 168 -7.50 -15.41 31.17
N HIS A 169 -6.43 -15.06 30.46
CA HIS A 169 -6.45 -13.91 29.56
C HIS A 169 -6.89 -14.40 28.18
N LEU A 170 -8.07 -13.96 27.73
CA LEU A 170 -8.57 -14.32 26.41
C LEU A 170 -7.92 -13.42 25.36
N GLY A 171 -7.13 -14.01 24.45
CA GLY A 171 -6.55 -13.33 23.29
C GLY A 171 -5.15 -12.76 23.49
N VAL A 172 -4.63 -12.11 22.45
CA VAL A 172 -3.26 -11.57 22.41
C VAL A 172 -3.33 -10.06 22.60
N THR A 173 -2.93 -9.56 23.78
CA THR A 173 -2.89 -8.11 24.08
C THR A 173 -1.47 -7.55 23.91
N PRO A 174 -1.28 -6.21 23.92
CA PRO A 174 0.03 -5.59 24.03
C PRO A 174 0.94 -6.20 25.11
N ALA A 175 0.41 -6.46 26.30
CA ALA A 175 1.17 -7.08 27.38
C ALA A 175 1.67 -8.49 27.01
N VAL A 176 0.82 -9.31 26.36
CA VAL A 176 1.19 -10.67 25.91
C VAL A 176 2.31 -10.61 24.87
N LEU A 177 2.23 -9.71 23.89
CA LEU A 177 3.27 -9.55 22.87
C LEU A 177 4.59 -9.07 23.47
N ARG A 178 4.54 -8.03 24.31
CA ARG A 178 5.73 -7.49 24.97
C ARG A 178 6.40 -8.55 25.84
N GLN A 179 5.63 -9.30 26.63
CA GLN A 179 6.17 -10.41 27.41
C GLN A 179 6.78 -11.50 26.52
N ARG A 180 6.07 -11.94 25.47
CA ARG A 180 6.53 -13.01 24.57
C ARG A 180 7.83 -12.65 23.85
N TYR A 181 7.97 -11.39 23.45
CA TYR A 181 9.14 -10.90 22.74
C TYR A 181 10.16 -10.18 23.64
N ASN A 182 10.10 -10.45 24.96
CA ASN A 182 11.06 -9.97 25.97
C ASN A 182 11.23 -8.44 26.04
N MET A 183 10.15 -7.70 25.80
CA MET A 183 10.13 -6.24 25.90
C MET A 183 9.75 -5.82 27.32
N THR A 184 10.67 -5.14 27.99
CA THR A 184 10.49 -4.57 29.33
C THR A 184 9.70 -3.25 29.26
N GLY A 185 9.33 -2.68 30.42
CA GLY A 185 8.71 -1.36 30.49
C GLY A 185 9.62 -0.21 30.01
N GLY A 186 10.93 -0.44 29.98
CA GLY A 186 11.92 0.53 29.49
C GLY A 186 12.17 0.48 27.98
N ASP A 187 11.71 -0.58 27.30
CA ASP A 187 11.88 -0.76 25.85
C ASP A 187 10.83 0.05 25.09
N VAL A 188 11.05 1.37 25.07
CA VAL A 188 10.19 2.37 24.45
C VAL A 188 11.05 3.41 23.73
N GLY A 189 10.49 4.09 22.74
CA GLY A 189 11.16 5.17 22.00
C GLY A 189 11.52 6.35 22.90
N LEU A 190 12.76 6.81 22.79
CA LEU A 190 13.27 8.00 23.52
C LEU A 190 13.78 9.09 22.58
N LEU A 191 14.05 8.75 21.31
CA LEU A 191 14.64 9.67 20.34
C LEU A 191 13.54 10.42 19.57
N PRO A 192 13.53 11.76 19.57
CA PRO A 192 12.46 12.55 18.96
C PRO A 192 12.43 12.48 17.43
N ASN A 193 13.55 12.15 16.80
CA ASN A 193 13.69 12.08 15.34
C ASN A 193 13.45 10.68 14.77
N ASN A 194 13.07 9.72 15.62
CA ASN A 194 12.64 8.40 15.16
C ASN A 194 11.12 8.38 14.97
N SER A 195 10.66 7.80 13.87
CA SER A 195 9.23 7.69 13.57
C SER A 195 8.92 6.42 12.79
N GLN A 196 7.70 5.95 12.92
CA GLN A 196 7.15 4.77 12.27
C GLN A 196 5.80 5.08 11.61
N ALA A 197 5.35 4.21 10.74
CA ALA A 197 4.07 4.34 10.05
C ALA A 197 3.40 2.98 9.85
N CYS A 198 2.07 3.02 9.83
CA CYS A 198 1.26 1.95 9.28
C CYS A 198 0.47 2.44 8.05
N ALA A 199 0.26 1.54 7.08
CA ALA A 199 -0.52 1.82 5.88
C ALA A 199 -1.50 0.68 5.59
N GLN A 200 -2.76 1.05 5.37
CA GLN A 200 -3.83 0.13 4.97
C GLN A 200 -4.70 0.76 3.89
N PHE A 201 -5.33 -0.10 3.09
CA PHE A 201 -5.99 0.28 1.84
C PHE A 201 -7.44 -0.19 1.76
N LEU A 202 -7.96 -0.74 2.85
CA LEU A 202 -9.37 -1.05 2.95
C LEU A 202 -10.14 0.25 3.17
N GLU A 203 -11.41 0.27 2.76
CA GLU A 203 -12.31 1.39 3.07
C GLU A 203 -12.77 1.30 4.54
N GLN A 204 -11.81 1.43 5.43
CA GLN A 204 -11.93 1.45 6.88
C GLN A 204 -11.20 2.70 7.37
N TYR A 205 -11.84 3.41 8.29
CA TYR A 205 -11.37 4.71 8.75
C TYR A 205 -10.58 4.52 10.06
N PHE A 206 -9.47 5.24 10.21
CA PHE A 206 -8.78 5.31 11.49
C PHE A 206 -9.53 6.29 12.41
N HIS A 207 -9.78 5.89 13.65
CA HIS A 207 -10.42 6.75 14.65
C HIS A 207 -9.45 7.00 15.81
N GLN A 208 -9.12 8.27 16.03
CA GLN A 208 -8.21 8.69 17.10
C GLN A 208 -8.78 8.39 18.50
N ALA A 209 -10.10 8.40 18.66
CA ALA A 209 -10.75 8.06 19.92
C ALA A 209 -10.54 6.58 20.29
N ASP A 210 -10.68 5.68 19.31
CA ASP A 210 -10.48 4.24 19.51
C ASP A 210 -9.05 3.93 19.96
N LEU A 211 -8.04 4.55 19.32
CA LEU A 211 -6.64 4.41 19.74
C LEU A 211 -6.41 4.89 21.18
N ALA A 212 -7.01 6.03 21.56
CA ALA A 212 -6.87 6.55 22.92
C ALA A 212 -7.51 5.60 23.95
N GLU A 213 -8.68 5.04 23.65
CA GLU A 213 -9.35 4.04 24.49
C GLU A 213 -8.53 2.74 24.57
N PHE A 214 -8.03 2.24 23.44
CA PHE A 214 -7.16 1.06 23.38
C PHE A 214 -5.93 1.22 24.29
N MET A 215 -5.26 2.36 24.21
CA MET A 215 -4.08 2.64 25.02
C MET A 215 -4.42 2.80 26.52
N GLN A 216 -5.60 3.31 26.86
CA GLN A 216 -6.07 3.31 28.25
C GLN A 216 -6.30 1.89 28.77
N LEU A 217 -6.87 1.01 27.94
CA LEU A 217 -7.18 -0.38 28.31
C LEU A 217 -5.93 -1.27 28.40
N PHE A 218 -4.96 -1.09 27.50
CA PHE A 218 -3.86 -2.04 27.31
C PHE A 218 -2.44 -1.47 27.46
N GLY A 219 -2.30 -0.14 27.53
CA GLY A 219 -1.00 0.55 27.55
C GLY A 219 -0.39 0.76 28.93
N SER A 220 -1.08 0.43 30.03
CA SER A 220 -0.66 0.80 31.39
C SER A 220 0.69 0.22 31.85
N GLY A 221 1.20 -0.82 31.17
CA GLY A 221 2.47 -1.49 31.50
C GLY A 221 3.73 -0.86 30.90
N PHE A 222 3.61 0.20 30.10
CA PHE A 222 4.73 0.84 29.41
C PHE A 222 4.41 2.30 29.05
N ALA A 223 5.43 3.14 28.87
CA ALA A 223 5.23 4.51 28.38
C ALA A 223 4.74 4.47 26.93
N HIS A 224 3.66 5.20 26.63
CA HIS A 224 3.00 5.16 25.33
C HIS A 224 2.43 6.53 24.94
N ARG A 225 2.16 6.67 23.65
CA ARG A 225 1.39 7.80 23.09
C ARG A 225 -0.06 7.35 22.92
N THR A 226 -1.00 8.25 23.13
CA THR A 226 -2.44 8.00 22.88
C THR A 226 -2.91 8.62 21.56
N GLN A 227 -2.01 9.30 20.84
CA GLN A 227 -2.30 10.01 19.59
C GLN A 227 -1.24 9.73 18.53
N VAL A 228 -1.68 9.67 17.27
CA VAL A 228 -0.77 9.66 16.12
C VAL A 228 -0.36 11.08 15.79
N ASP A 229 0.86 11.25 15.27
CA ASP A 229 1.39 12.59 14.96
C ASP A 229 0.94 13.10 13.59
N ARG A 230 0.53 12.17 12.72
CA ARG A 230 0.05 12.51 11.39
C ARG A 230 -0.88 11.45 10.83
N VAL A 231 -1.99 11.89 10.24
CA VAL A 231 -2.82 11.08 9.34
C VAL A 231 -2.56 11.61 7.93
N VAL A 232 -2.14 10.72 7.04
CA VAL A 232 -1.83 11.04 5.64
C VAL A 232 -2.85 10.35 4.74
N GLY A 233 -3.37 11.10 3.78
CA GLY A 233 -4.47 10.69 2.91
C GLY A 233 -5.76 11.44 3.23
N ARG A 234 -6.79 11.21 2.43
CA ARG A 234 -8.12 11.79 2.69
C ARG A 234 -8.90 10.84 3.57
N GLN A 235 -9.31 11.31 4.74
CA GLN A 235 -10.30 10.62 5.55
C GLN A 235 -11.62 11.35 5.43
N GLY A 236 -12.60 10.68 4.81
CA GLY A 236 -14.00 11.05 4.97
C GLY A 236 -14.52 10.75 6.39
N HIS A 237 -15.78 11.04 6.63
CA HIS A 237 -16.49 10.52 7.79
C HIS A 237 -16.95 9.09 7.49
N GLY A 238 -16.45 8.12 8.22
CA GLY A 238 -16.83 6.73 8.05
C GLY A 238 -16.61 5.91 9.31
N LYS A 239 -17.11 4.68 9.30
CA LYS A 239 -16.99 3.78 10.45
C LYS A 239 -15.55 3.31 10.58
N ALA A 240 -15.05 3.28 11.82
CA ALA A 240 -13.84 2.57 12.14
C ALA A 240 -13.94 1.11 11.68
N GLY A 241 -12.82 0.55 11.27
CA GLY A 241 -12.75 -0.85 10.85
C GLY A 241 -11.62 -1.57 11.56
N LEU A 242 -11.79 -2.88 11.72
CA LEU A 242 -10.87 -3.73 12.47
C LEU A 242 -9.42 -3.63 11.99
N GLU A 243 -9.18 -3.60 10.68
CA GLU A 243 -7.84 -3.51 10.10
C GLU A 243 -7.20 -2.15 10.41
N ALA A 244 -7.97 -1.07 10.21
CA ALA A 244 -7.50 0.29 10.44
C ALA A 244 -7.19 0.58 11.91
N SER A 245 -7.86 -0.10 12.85
CA SER A 245 -7.55 -0.07 14.27
C SER A 245 -6.37 -0.97 14.62
N LEU A 246 -6.37 -2.23 14.14
CA LEU A 246 -5.36 -3.24 14.46
C LEU A 246 -3.94 -2.77 14.15
N ASP A 247 -3.71 -2.24 12.95
CA ASP A 247 -2.38 -1.85 12.50
C ASP A 247 -1.76 -0.78 13.40
N VAL A 248 -2.52 0.28 13.70
CA VAL A 248 -2.03 1.43 14.49
C VAL A 248 -1.93 1.10 15.98
N GLU A 249 -2.90 0.38 16.54
CA GLU A 249 -2.93 0.02 17.96
C GLU A 249 -1.74 -0.86 18.34
N TYR A 250 -1.41 -1.84 17.48
CA TYR A 250 -0.32 -2.78 17.75
C TYR A 250 1.05 -2.24 17.38
N ILE A 251 1.21 -1.46 16.29
CA ILE A 251 2.51 -0.84 15.99
C ILE A 251 2.90 0.17 17.08
N MET A 252 1.93 0.89 17.67
CA MET A 252 2.18 1.80 18.79
C MET A 252 2.36 1.09 20.14
N SER A 253 2.09 -0.22 20.20
CA SER A 253 2.31 -1.05 21.40
C SER A 253 3.67 -1.73 21.42
N THR A 254 4.13 -2.20 20.27
CA THR A 254 5.47 -2.79 20.10
C THR A 254 6.52 -1.70 19.87
N GLY A 255 6.27 -0.77 18.94
CA GLY A 255 7.02 0.48 18.77
C GLY A 255 6.52 1.57 19.72
N ALA A 256 6.46 1.25 21.02
CA ALA A 256 5.88 2.14 22.02
C ALA A 256 6.65 3.47 22.15
N ASN A 257 5.91 4.56 22.38
CA ASN A 257 6.44 5.92 22.51
C ASN A 257 7.20 6.48 21.29
N VAL A 258 7.07 5.86 20.11
CA VAL A 258 7.65 6.35 18.84
C VAL A 258 6.62 7.21 18.10
N SER A 259 7.06 8.29 17.46
CA SER A 259 6.19 9.10 16.61
C SER A 259 5.58 8.24 15.51
N THR A 260 4.24 8.24 15.40
CA THR A 260 3.53 7.30 14.52
C THR A 260 2.65 8.04 13.53
N TRP A 261 2.74 7.66 12.25
CA TRP A 261 1.88 8.16 11.18
C TRP A 261 0.93 7.06 10.69
N VAL A 262 -0.27 7.45 10.30
CA VAL A 262 -1.26 6.56 9.69
C VAL A 262 -1.47 6.99 8.24
N PHE A 263 -1.16 6.11 7.29
CA PHE A 263 -1.54 6.28 5.90
C PHE A 263 -2.89 5.60 5.68
N SER A 264 -3.91 6.40 5.37
CA SER A 264 -5.26 5.91 5.13
C SER A 264 -5.92 6.72 4.04
N ASN A 265 -6.20 6.06 2.92
CA ASN A 265 -6.87 6.65 1.77
C ASN A 265 -8.33 6.18 1.67
N ALA A 266 -9.01 6.03 2.82
CA ALA A 266 -10.41 5.66 2.88
C ALA A 266 -11.31 6.81 2.41
N GLY A 267 -12.06 6.60 1.32
CA GLY A 267 -12.94 7.61 0.74
C GLY A 267 -13.20 7.39 -0.74
N ARG A 268 -14.19 8.10 -1.30
CA ARG A 268 -14.63 7.93 -2.69
C ARG A 268 -13.61 8.49 -3.69
N HIS A 269 -12.71 7.63 -4.15
CA HIS A 269 -11.81 7.89 -5.29
C HIS A 269 -11.96 6.77 -6.31
N GLU A 270 -13.03 6.86 -7.10
CA GLU A 270 -13.50 5.73 -7.89
C GLU A 270 -12.47 5.25 -8.93
N SER A 271 -11.60 6.13 -9.41
CA SER A 271 -10.56 5.80 -10.40
C SER A 271 -9.16 5.54 -9.80
N GLN A 272 -8.90 5.93 -8.54
CA GLN A 272 -7.57 5.74 -7.94
C GLN A 272 -7.35 4.29 -7.51
N GLU A 273 -6.09 3.86 -7.53
CA GLU A 273 -5.65 2.63 -6.88
C GLU A 273 -4.98 2.99 -5.55
N PRO A 274 -5.59 2.68 -4.39
CA PRO A 274 -5.13 3.18 -3.10
C PRO A 274 -3.66 2.84 -2.78
N PHE A 275 -3.22 1.63 -3.15
CA PHE A 275 -1.85 1.18 -2.96
C PHE A 275 -0.85 1.97 -3.81
N LEU A 276 -1.17 2.21 -5.09
CA LEU A 276 -0.33 3.03 -5.97
C LEU A 276 -0.23 4.47 -5.46
N ALA A 277 -1.33 5.05 -4.98
CA ALA A 277 -1.33 6.40 -4.40
C ALA A 277 -0.37 6.52 -3.21
N TRP A 278 -0.35 5.53 -2.30
CA TRP A 278 0.63 5.49 -1.22
C TRP A 278 2.07 5.37 -1.71
N LEU A 279 2.31 4.53 -2.72
CA LEU A 279 3.64 4.37 -3.31
C LEU A 279 4.16 5.68 -3.91
N LEU A 280 3.29 6.46 -4.56
CA LEU A 280 3.60 7.78 -5.10
C LEU A 280 3.95 8.78 -3.98
N LEU A 281 3.30 8.72 -2.82
CA LEU A 281 3.63 9.58 -1.68
C LEU A 281 5.06 9.33 -1.19
N LEU A 282 5.53 8.07 -1.18
CA LEU A 282 6.93 7.78 -0.82
C LEU A 282 7.88 8.54 -1.74
N SER A 283 7.57 8.58 -3.04
CA SER A 283 8.34 9.28 -4.07
C SER A 283 8.14 10.81 -4.10
N ASN A 284 7.28 11.35 -3.25
CA ASN A 284 6.96 12.79 -3.20
C ASN A 284 7.35 13.46 -1.87
N MET A 285 7.62 12.69 -0.82
CA MET A 285 7.91 13.19 0.52
C MET A 285 9.38 12.97 0.90
N SER A 286 10.14 14.04 1.10
CA SER A 286 11.57 13.97 1.48
C SER A 286 11.76 13.43 2.90
N SER A 287 10.89 13.80 3.84
CA SER A 287 10.85 13.29 5.21
C SER A 287 9.70 12.30 5.38
N LEU A 288 10.05 11.06 5.70
CA LEU A 288 9.13 9.95 5.94
C LEU A 288 9.55 9.22 7.22
N PRO A 289 8.61 8.50 7.86
CA PRO A 289 8.94 7.54 8.89
C PRO A 289 9.92 6.48 8.39
N TRP A 290 10.83 6.04 9.26
CA TRP A 290 11.88 5.08 8.87
C TRP A 290 11.33 3.67 8.65
N VAL A 291 10.23 3.34 9.34
CA VAL A 291 9.61 2.02 9.32
C VAL A 291 8.17 2.14 8.86
N HIS A 292 7.79 1.36 7.84
CA HIS A 292 6.44 1.28 7.30
C HIS A 292 5.93 -0.16 7.42
N SER A 293 4.91 -0.39 8.26
CA SER A 293 4.18 -1.66 8.31
C SER A 293 2.95 -1.57 7.42
N VAL A 294 2.82 -2.50 6.46
CA VAL A 294 1.84 -2.39 5.37
C VAL A 294 0.99 -3.65 5.27
N SER A 295 -0.33 -3.47 5.43
CA SER A 295 -1.32 -4.53 5.29
C SER A 295 -1.99 -4.44 3.92
N TYR A 296 -1.36 -5.09 2.93
CA TYR A 296 -1.83 -5.17 1.55
C TYR A 296 -1.30 -6.42 0.85
N GLY A 297 -2.08 -6.98 -0.07
CA GLY A 297 -1.58 -8.00 -0.97
C GLY A 297 -2.61 -8.36 -2.03
N ASP A 298 -2.14 -8.50 -3.27
CA ASP A 298 -2.85 -9.10 -4.39
C ASP A 298 -2.29 -10.49 -4.70
N ASP A 299 -3.04 -11.32 -5.41
CA ASP A 299 -2.49 -12.54 -6.00
C ASP A 299 -1.47 -12.15 -7.08
N GLU A 300 -0.26 -12.66 -7.03
CA GLU A 300 0.83 -12.25 -7.94
C GLU A 300 0.45 -12.48 -9.42
N ASP A 301 -0.22 -13.61 -9.72
CA ASP A 301 -0.67 -13.94 -11.08
C ASP A 301 -1.84 -13.08 -11.60
N SER A 302 -2.42 -12.22 -10.75
CA SER A 302 -3.44 -11.26 -11.16
C SER A 302 -2.87 -9.94 -11.68
N LEU A 303 -1.58 -9.70 -11.44
CA LEU A 303 -0.90 -8.44 -11.78
C LEU A 303 -0.17 -8.56 -13.11
N SER A 304 -0.05 -7.44 -13.84
CA SER A 304 0.80 -7.40 -15.02
C SER A 304 2.27 -7.37 -14.62
N HIS A 305 3.12 -8.01 -15.43
CA HIS A 305 4.56 -7.99 -15.23
C HIS A 305 5.12 -6.55 -15.17
N ALA A 306 4.67 -5.66 -16.07
CA ALA A 306 5.07 -4.26 -16.08
C ALA A 306 4.73 -3.53 -14.77
N TYR A 307 3.58 -3.83 -14.16
CA TYR A 307 3.20 -3.26 -12.88
C TYR A 307 4.09 -3.76 -11.74
N MET A 308 4.31 -5.09 -11.66
CA MET A 308 5.13 -5.68 -10.59
C MET A 308 6.58 -5.20 -10.65
N GLU A 309 7.19 -5.17 -11.84
CA GLU A 309 8.56 -4.67 -12.02
C GLU A 309 8.70 -3.20 -11.64
N ARG A 310 7.70 -2.38 -12.00
CA ARG A 310 7.69 -0.97 -11.61
C ARG A 310 7.53 -0.81 -10.09
N VAL A 311 6.61 -1.54 -9.46
CA VAL A 311 6.43 -1.50 -8.00
C VAL A 311 7.71 -1.99 -7.28
N ASN A 312 8.37 -3.04 -7.77
CA ASN A 312 9.67 -3.47 -7.27
C ASN A 312 10.71 -2.35 -7.35
N THR A 313 10.72 -1.59 -8.46
CA THR A 313 11.61 -0.43 -8.60
C THR A 313 11.29 0.68 -7.60
N GLU A 314 10.02 0.92 -7.29
CA GLU A 314 9.64 1.86 -6.22
C GLU A 314 10.08 1.38 -4.83
N PHE A 315 10.06 0.07 -4.56
CA PHE A 315 10.65 -0.48 -3.33
C PHE A 315 12.17 -0.37 -3.30
N MET A 316 12.85 -0.54 -4.44
CA MET A 316 14.28 -0.24 -4.54
C MET A 316 14.57 1.23 -4.21
N LYS A 317 13.75 2.17 -4.70
CA LYS A 317 13.87 3.60 -4.37
C LYS A 317 13.70 3.84 -2.87
N ALA A 318 12.75 3.16 -2.21
CA ALA A 318 12.57 3.25 -0.77
C ALA A 318 13.76 2.66 0.00
N ALA A 319 14.26 1.49 -0.40
CA ALA A 319 15.41 0.84 0.21
C ALA A 319 16.70 1.66 0.07
N ALA A 320 16.92 2.29 -1.09
CA ALA A 320 18.04 3.20 -1.32
C ALA A 320 18.02 4.42 -0.39
N ARG A 321 16.83 4.81 0.09
CA ARG A 321 16.63 5.90 1.08
C ARG A 321 16.68 5.43 2.53
N GLY A 322 16.94 4.14 2.78
CA GLY A 322 17.00 3.58 4.12
C GLY A 322 15.64 3.34 4.78
N LEU A 323 14.56 3.33 4.00
CA LEU A 323 13.23 3.01 4.53
C LEU A 323 13.09 1.50 4.69
N THR A 324 12.63 1.07 5.87
CA THR A 324 12.25 -0.32 6.12
C THR A 324 10.77 -0.49 5.80
N ILE A 325 10.45 -1.32 4.82
CA ILE A 325 9.06 -1.62 4.44
C ILE A 325 8.76 -3.08 4.76
N LEU A 326 7.74 -3.30 5.59
CA LEU A 326 7.26 -4.61 5.98
C LEU A 326 5.89 -4.87 5.37
N PHE A 327 5.71 -6.05 4.78
CA PHE A 327 4.42 -6.52 4.28
C PHE A 327 3.99 -7.81 4.98
N ALA A 328 2.69 -7.93 5.25
CA ALA A 328 2.10 -9.19 5.69
C ALA A 328 2.24 -10.27 4.61
N SER A 329 2.57 -11.51 4.97
CA SER A 329 2.68 -12.63 4.01
C SER A 329 1.34 -13.06 3.41
N GLY A 330 0.23 -12.65 4.02
CA GLY A 330 -1.14 -13.06 3.71
C GLY A 330 -1.67 -14.17 4.60
N ASP A 331 -2.99 -14.34 4.59
CA ASP A 331 -3.75 -15.17 5.54
C ASP A 331 -4.22 -16.51 4.93
N ASP A 332 -3.88 -16.78 3.68
CA ASP A 332 -4.35 -17.95 2.91
C ASP A 332 -3.30 -19.09 2.85
N GLY A 333 -2.31 -19.07 3.74
CA GLY A 333 -1.18 -20.01 3.71
C GLY A 333 -0.40 -19.89 2.40
N ALA A 334 -0.16 -21.01 1.72
CA ALA A 334 0.49 -21.01 0.39
C ALA A 334 -0.44 -20.53 -0.75
N GLY A 335 -1.70 -20.22 -0.44
CA GLY A 335 -2.73 -19.93 -1.44
C GLY A 335 -3.08 -21.14 -2.29
N CYS A 336 -4.08 -20.99 -3.17
CA CYS A 336 -4.46 -22.04 -4.10
C CYS A 336 -4.96 -21.44 -5.43
N ARG A 337 -4.17 -21.60 -6.49
CA ARG A 337 -4.59 -21.27 -7.86
C ARG A 337 -5.36 -22.46 -8.43
N ARG A 338 -6.67 -22.29 -8.58
CA ARG A 338 -7.54 -23.32 -9.15
C ARG A 338 -7.39 -23.36 -10.67
N VAL A 339 -7.12 -24.54 -11.21
CA VAL A 339 -7.01 -24.78 -12.65
C VAL A 339 -8.09 -25.79 -13.01
N HIS A 340 -9.05 -25.39 -13.84
CA HIS A 340 -10.26 -26.19 -14.12
C HIS A 340 -9.98 -27.60 -14.67
N SER A 341 -8.83 -27.82 -15.32
CA SER A 341 -8.46 -29.08 -15.95
C SER A 341 -7.02 -29.51 -15.64
N GLY A 342 -6.51 -29.20 -14.43
CA GLY A 342 -5.13 -29.50 -14.06
C GLY A 342 -4.90 -29.54 -12.56
N ASN A 343 -3.64 -29.74 -12.16
CA ASN A 343 -3.25 -29.70 -10.75
C ASN A 343 -3.35 -28.27 -10.23
N HIS A 344 -3.98 -28.11 -9.06
CA HIS A 344 -3.90 -26.87 -8.32
C HIS A 344 -2.44 -26.58 -7.96
N THR A 345 -2.06 -25.32 -8.01
CA THR A 345 -0.73 -24.86 -7.60
C THR A 345 -0.85 -23.88 -6.44
N PHE A 346 0.25 -23.68 -5.71
CA PHE A 346 0.36 -22.55 -4.78
C PHE A 346 0.20 -21.23 -5.53
N ARG A 347 -0.21 -20.21 -4.78
CA ARG A 347 -0.54 -18.88 -5.31
C ARG A 347 0.12 -17.82 -4.43
N PRO A 348 1.33 -17.36 -4.77
CA PRO A 348 2.01 -16.33 -4.01
C PRO A 348 1.25 -14.99 -4.08
N SER A 349 1.51 -14.13 -3.11
CA SER A 349 0.96 -12.77 -3.09
C SER A 349 2.04 -11.72 -3.28
N PHE A 350 1.67 -10.61 -3.90
CA PHE A 350 2.50 -9.44 -4.11
C PHE A 350 1.86 -8.24 -3.40
N PRO A 351 2.59 -7.33 -2.73
CA PRO A 351 4.06 -7.20 -2.64
C PRO A 351 4.85 -8.20 -1.81
N ALA A 352 4.22 -9.15 -1.11
CA ALA A 352 4.93 -10.07 -0.21
C ALA A 352 6.04 -10.90 -0.90
N SER A 353 5.95 -11.12 -2.22
CA SER A 353 6.99 -11.79 -3.03
C SER A 353 8.10 -10.87 -3.55
N SER A 354 8.02 -9.55 -3.33
CA SER A 354 9.07 -8.61 -3.73
C SER A 354 10.39 -8.93 -2.99
N PRO A 355 11.53 -8.95 -3.68
CA PRO A 355 12.83 -9.16 -3.03
C PRO A 355 13.33 -7.94 -2.25
N TYR A 356 12.63 -6.80 -2.32
CA TYR A 356 13.03 -5.52 -1.72
C TYR A 356 12.21 -5.13 -0.49
N VAL A 357 11.45 -6.06 0.08
CA VAL A 357 10.65 -5.84 1.30
C VAL A 357 10.92 -6.91 2.34
N THR A 358 10.62 -6.63 3.60
CA THR A 358 10.62 -7.64 4.66
C THR A 358 9.23 -8.23 4.81
N THR A 359 9.03 -9.47 4.37
CA THR A 359 7.74 -10.16 4.48
C THR A 359 7.59 -10.85 5.83
N VAL A 360 6.49 -10.59 6.53
CA VAL A 360 6.23 -11.06 7.91
C VAL A 360 5.11 -12.10 7.93
N GLY A 361 5.41 -13.29 8.42
CA GLY A 361 4.44 -14.39 8.61
C GLY A 361 3.74 -14.39 9.96
N GLY A 362 2.82 -15.33 10.17
CA GLY A 362 2.04 -15.49 11.41
C GLY A 362 2.46 -16.69 12.27
N THR A 363 2.33 -16.56 13.60
CA THR A 363 2.51 -17.67 14.56
C THR A 363 1.39 -17.69 15.60
N SER A 364 1.25 -18.79 16.34
CA SER A 364 0.25 -18.93 17.40
C SER A 364 0.82 -19.68 18.62
N PHE A 365 0.20 -19.47 19.79
CA PHE A 365 0.49 -20.24 20.99
C PHE A 365 -0.15 -21.62 20.91
N LYS A 366 0.54 -22.66 21.40
CA LYS A 366 -0.01 -24.02 21.45
C LYS A 366 -1.12 -24.19 22.50
N ASN A 367 -1.00 -23.51 23.64
CA ASN A 367 -1.93 -23.57 24.76
C ASN A 367 -2.31 -22.13 25.16
N PRO A 368 -3.35 -21.55 24.53
CA PRO A 368 -3.78 -20.18 24.77
C PRO A 368 -4.47 -19.98 26.11
#